data_AF-A0A3D2QD97-F1
#
_entry.id   AF-A0A3D2QD97-F1
#
_cell.length_a   1.000
_cell.length_b   1.000
_cell.length_c   1.000
_cell.angle_alpha   90.00
_cell.angle_beta   90.00
_cell.angle_gamma   90.00
#
_symmetry.space_group_name_H-M   'P 1'
#
loop_
_entity.id
_entity.type
_entity.pdbx_description
1 polymer ?
#
loop_
_entity_poly.entity_id
_entity_poly.type
_entity_poly.pdbx_seq_one_letter_code
_entity_poly.pdbx_strand_id
1 'polypeptide(L)'
;MAVLTTRNKSARRGLRALARASCLLAVAAALFSAAPQPVRAGVYTEELGEMQTLLQDMVVKQSRGQTDTAPDREDLMAVWESARNLPPDEVFNQTRYVLADINGDGEGELLTGDAEGRITNLYTQQGGRPRHVKSGFVRDACYYLGGNRFLSTGSTGGRNMVLSLWHLDKQGSPVCDQYYYTREAEADPARQEVYVGTDPNTGGAAAKKSTYTVGELNDLRQQYEGKRFSLPWRPLADFGNQPVEITFFNLGGAKVQLEYTATRYVKDFHVVQVEAVPDGGSFRQRLVQDLPAGDLALAESFRGEPCVNGARSQFLTDGFTYRDHTGRQHYYQFHYSGADGSLIGSEEQIPW
;
A
#
# COMPACT_ATOMS: atom_id res chain seq x y z
N MET A 1 -35.78 -31.40 -65.36
CA MET A 1 -35.59 -31.40 -63.90
C MET A 1 -34.68 -30.23 -63.56
N ALA A 2 -35.25 -29.14 -63.06
CA ALA A 2 -34.52 -27.91 -62.74
C ALA A 2 -33.84 -28.06 -61.37
N VAL A 3 -32.52 -27.86 -61.29
CA VAL A 3 -31.79 -27.78 -60.02
C VAL A 3 -31.45 -26.31 -59.78
N LEU A 4 -32.15 -25.70 -58.82
CA LEU A 4 -31.89 -24.36 -58.30
C LEU A 4 -30.50 -24.31 -57.65
N THR A 5 -29.60 -23.51 -58.22
CA THR A 5 -28.37 -23.05 -57.57
C THR A 5 -28.65 -21.77 -56.78
N THR A 6 -28.81 -21.86 -55.46
CA THR A 6 -28.72 -20.68 -54.57
C THR A 6 -27.37 -20.66 -53.88
N ARG A 7 -26.42 -19.91 -54.46
CA ARG A 7 -25.13 -19.57 -53.84
C ARG A 7 -25.39 -18.61 -52.67
N ASN A 8 -25.36 -19.12 -51.45
CA ASN A 8 -25.53 -18.34 -50.23
C ASN A 8 -24.25 -17.51 -49.93
N LYS A 9 -24.19 -16.27 -50.46
CA LYS A 9 -23.06 -15.33 -50.29
C LYS A 9 -22.99 -14.69 -48.89
N SER A 10 -24.00 -14.83 -48.04
CA SER A 10 -24.02 -14.21 -46.69
C SER A 10 -23.19 -14.96 -45.66
N ALA A 11 -23.11 -16.30 -45.74
CA ALA A 11 -22.42 -17.14 -44.75
C ALA A 11 -20.88 -16.97 -44.74
N ARG A 12 -20.27 -16.60 -45.87
CA ARG A 12 -18.81 -16.42 -45.98
C ARG A 12 -18.30 -15.08 -45.45
N ARG A 13 -19.16 -14.06 -45.29
CA ARG A 13 -18.81 -12.78 -44.63
C ARG A 13 -18.84 -12.89 -43.10
N GLY A 14 -19.75 -13.70 -42.54
CA GLY A 14 -19.83 -13.95 -41.10
C GLY A 14 -18.62 -14.68 -40.53
N LEU A 15 -18.14 -15.75 -41.19
CA LEU A 15 -16.99 -16.52 -40.70
C LEU A 15 -15.65 -15.76 -40.74
N ARG A 16 -15.46 -14.83 -41.69
CA ARG A 16 -14.24 -14.01 -41.76
C ARG A 16 -14.23 -12.87 -40.73
N ALA A 17 -15.40 -12.40 -40.30
CA ALA A 17 -15.52 -11.41 -39.23
C ALA A 17 -15.29 -12.04 -37.85
N LEU A 18 -15.83 -13.25 -37.61
CA LEU A 18 -15.60 -14.02 -36.39
C LEU A 18 -14.14 -14.47 -36.23
N ALA A 19 -13.48 -14.94 -37.29
CA ALA A 19 -12.07 -15.32 -37.22
C ALA A 19 -11.12 -14.13 -36.97
N ARG A 20 -11.46 -12.93 -37.45
CA ARG A 20 -10.68 -11.69 -37.18
C ARG A 20 -10.90 -11.16 -35.76
N ALA A 21 -12.11 -11.29 -35.20
CA ALA A 21 -12.39 -10.93 -33.82
C ALA A 21 -11.67 -11.87 -32.83
N SER A 22 -11.62 -13.17 -33.12
CA SER A 22 -10.90 -14.15 -32.27
C SER A 22 -9.38 -14.02 -32.34
N CYS A 23 -8.79 -13.64 -33.49
CA CYS A 23 -7.36 -13.34 -33.57
C CYS A 23 -6.97 -12.01 -32.92
N LEU A 24 -7.84 -10.99 -32.94
CA LEU A 24 -7.59 -9.72 -32.21
C LEU A 24 -7.70 -9.90 -30.69
N LEU A 25 -8.59 -10.78 -30.20
CA LEU A 25 -8.67 -11.15 -28.78
C LEU A 25 -7.51 -12.04 -28.32
N ALA A 26 -6.99 -12.92 -29.19
CA ALA A 26 -5.85 -13.77 -28.86
C ALA A 26 -4.50 -13.03 -28.90
N VAL A 27 -4.33 -12.05 -29.80
CA VAL A 27 -3.11 -11.23 -29.87
C VAL A 27 -3.08 -10.14 -28.78
N ALA A 28 -4.24 -9.68 -28.29
CA ALA A 28 -4.33 -8.81 -27.11
C ALA A 28 -4.02 -9.55 -25.79
N ALA A 29 -4.22 -10.87 -25.73
CA ALA A 29 -3.88 -11.69 -24.57
C ALA A 29 -2.37 -11.95 -24.41
N ALA A 30 -1.57 -11.74 -25.47
CA ALA A 30 -0.15 -12.06 -25.48
C ALA A 30 0.78 -10.84 -25.26
N LEU A 31 0.24 -9.63 -25.04
CA LEU A 31 1.06 -8.42 -24.87
C LEU A 31 1.06 -7.78 -23.49
N PHE A 32 0.16 -8.11 -22.56
CA PHE A 32 0.26 -7.60 -21.18
C PHE A 32 -0.37 -8.56 -20.15
N SER A 33 0.45 -9.45 -19.61
CA SER A 33 0.31 -9.94 -18.23
C SER A 33 1.70 -10.32 -17.71
N ALA A 34 2.64 -9.38 -17.82
CA ALA A 34 3.73 -9.41 -16.86
C ALA A 34 3.10 -9.08 -15.51
N ALA A 35 3.29 -9.94 -14.52
CA ALA A 35 2.92 -9.59 -13.15
C ALA A 35 3.57 -8.24 -12.79
N PRO A 36 2.87 -7.35 -12.06
CA PRO A 36 3.44 -6.07 -11.64
C PRO A 36 4.81 -6.29 -10.98
N GLN A 37 5.81 -5.48 -11.33
CA GLN A 37 7.13 -5.64 -10.75
C GLN A 37 7.14 -5.07 -9.33
N PRO A 38 7.64 -5.82 -8.33
CA PRO A 38 7.73 -5.33 -6.97
C PRO A 38 8.73 -4.18 -6.89
N VAL A 39 8.34 -3.12 -6.18
CA VAL A 39 9.16 -1.94 -5.90
C VAL A 39 9.32 -1.73 -4.39
N ARG A 40 10.35 -0.98 -3.99
CA ARG A 40 10.60 -0.67 -2.58
C ARG A 40 9.62 0.39 -2.08
N ALA A 41 9.35 0.41 -0.77
CA ALA A 41 8.37 1.34 -0.17
C ALA A 41 8.74 2.81 -0.36
N GLY A 42 10.03 3.17 -0.26
CA GLY A 42 10.59 4.47 -0.64
C GLY A 42 9.70 5.65 -0.21
N VAL A 43 9.10 6.33 -1.18
CA VAL A 43 8.26 7.52 -0.97
C VAL A 43 6.98 7.26 -0.17
N TYR A 44 6.50 6.02 -0.09
CA TYR A 44 5.25 5.62 0.59
C TYR A 44 5.43 5.21 2.04
N THR A 45 6.65 5.30 2.54
CA THR A 45 7.00 4.85 3.88
C THR A 45 6.22 5.59 4.97
N GLU A 46 6.00 6.90 4.80
CA GLU A 46 5.16 7.72 5.70
C GLU A 46 3.70 7.26 5.69
N GLU A 47 3.10 7.06 4.50
CA GLU A 47 1.70 6.63 4.36
C GLU A 47 1.45 5.27 5.03
N LEU A 48 2.35 4.30 4.86
CA LEU A 48 2.25 3.01 5.52
C LEU A 48 2.44 3.13 7.05
N GLY A 49 3.30 4.03 7.51
CA GLY A 49 3.51 4.32 8.93
C GLY A 49 2.30 4.99 9.60
N GLU A 50 1.64 5.91 8.90
CA GLU A 50 0.39 6.52 9.36
C GLU A 50 -0.73 5.48 9.49
N MET A 51 -0.86 4.58 8.51
CA MET A 51 -1.81 3.47 8.59
C MET A 51 -1.53 2.56 9.78
N GLN A 52 -0.26 2.24 10.07
CA GLN A 52 0.10 1.47 11.25
C GLN A 52 -0.25 2.19 12.55
N THR A 53 0.03 3.49 12.63
CA THR A 53 -0.26 4.31 13.81
C THR A 53 -1.76 4.33 14.10
N LEU A 54 -2.57 4.54 13.06
CA LEU A 54 -4.02 4.50 13.14
C LEU A 54 -4.53 3.15 13.67
N LEU A 55 -4.05 2.05 13.07
CA LEU A 55 -4.49 0.71 13.45
C LEU A 55 -4.02 0.32 14.85
N GLN A 56 -2.83 0.77 15.26
CA GLN A 56 -2.30 0.54 16.60
C GLN A 56 -3.17 1.21 17.66
N ASP A 57 -3.54 2.49 17.45
CA ASP A 57 -4.41 3.23 18.35
C ASP A 57 -5.79 2.57 18.46
N MET A 58 -6.38 2.17 17.32
CA MET A 58 -7.63 1.42 17.26
C MET A 58 -7.55 0.11 18.07
N VAL A 59 -6.51 -0.71 17.85
CA VAL A 59 -6.29 -1.98 18.57
C VAL A 59 -6.18 -1.76 20.09
N VAL A 60 -5.46 -0.72 20.52
CA VAL A 60 -5.31 -0.39 21.94
C VAL A 60 -6.66 -0.02 22.57
N LYS A 61 -7.46 0.81 21.89
CA LYS A 61 -8.80 1.19 22.36
C LYS A 61 -9.75 -0.01 22.43
N GLN A 62 -9.81 -0.82 21.38
CA GLN A 62 -10.61 -2.05 21.35
C GLN A 62 -10.24 -2.99 22.49
N SER A 63 -8.94 -3.22 22.73
CA SER A 63 -8.44 -4.08 23.81
C SER A 63 -8.81 -3.58 25.21
N ARG A 64 -9.07 -2.27 25.35
CA ARG A 64 -9.52 -1.62 26.59
C ARG A 64 -11.05 -1.50 26.69
N GLY A 65 -11.80 -2.03 25.72
CA GLY A 65 -13.25 -1.88 25.64
C GLY A 65 -13.69 -0.42 25.41
N GLN A 66 -12.81 0.42 24.86
CA GLN A 66 -13.10 1.81 24.54
C GLN A 66 -13.68 1.92 23.14
N THR A 67 -14.59 2.87 22.95
CA THR A 67 -15.10 3.22 21.63
C THR A 67 -13.99 3.89 20.83
N ASP A 68 -13.72 3.35 19.65
CA ASP A 68 -12.84 4.01 18.68
C ASP A 68 -13.64 4.90 17.72
N THR A 69 -12.99 5.96 17.25
CA THR A 69 -13.58 6.97 16.37
C THR A 69 -12.88 6.94 15.03
N ALA A 70 -13.64 7.15 13.97
CA ALA A 70 -13.11 7.23 12.62
C ALA A 70 -12.03 8.32 12.48
N PRO A 71 -11.02 8.13 11.61
CA PRO A 71 -9.97 9.12 11.39
C PRO A 71 -10.50 10.34 10.63
N ASP A 72 -9.89 11.51 10.87
CA ASP A 72 -10.20 12.75 10.13
C ASP A 72 -9.64 12.74 8.70
N ARG A 73 -8.55 11.99 8.47
CA ARG A 73 -7.96 11.78 7.14
C ARG A 73 -8.89 10.91 6.30
N GLU A 74 -9.43 11.48 5.22
CA GLU A 74 -10.40 10.82 4.34
C GLU A 74 -9.86 9.53 3.72
N ASP A 75 -8.60 9.53 3.30
CA ASP A 75 -7.99 8.35 2.69
C ASP A 75 -7.73 7.23 3.71
N LEU A 76 -7.52 7.55 4.99
CA LEU A 76 -7.38 6.53 6.03
C LEU A 76 -8.72 5.91 6.46
N MET A 77 -9.86 6.54 6.13
CA MET A 77 -11.19 6.07 6.48
C MET A 77 -11.45 4.64 5.96
N ALA A 78 -11.10 4.36 4.70
CA ALA A 78 -11.35 3.05 4.11
C ALA A 78 -10.52 1.94 4.79
N VAL A 79 -9.30 2.24 5.23
CA VAL A 79 -8.45 1.32 5.99
C VAL A 79 -9.08 1.05 7.36
N TRP A 80 -9.47 2.12 8.07
CA TRP A 80 -10.13 2.03 9.36
C TRP A 80 -11.44 1.23 9.31
N GLU A 81 -12.33 1.52 8.36
CA GLU A 81 -13.60 0.81 8.20
C GLU A 81 -13.42 -0.68 7.98
N SER A 82 -12.35 -1.05 7.27
CA SER A 82 -12.02 -2.44 6.95
C SER A 82 -11.52 -3.18 8.18
N ALA A 83 -10.81 -2.50 9.07
CA ALA A 83 -10.14 -3.11 10.20
C ALA A 83 -10.96 -3.07 11.52
N ARG A 84 -11.85 -2.09 11.70
CA ARG A 84 -12.54 -1.82 12.98
C ARG A 84 -13.43 -2.94 13.53
N ASN A 85 -13.79 -3.91 12.69
CA ASN A 85 -14.63 -5.05 13.09
C ASN A 85 -13.83 -6.36 13.21
N LEU A 86 -12.52 -6.31 12.97
CA LEU A 86 -11.64 -7.47 13.12
C LEU A 86 -11.25 -7.69 14.58
N PRO A 87 -10.92 -8.94 14.96
CA PRO A 87 -10.22 -9.22 16.21
C PRO A 87 -8.91 -8.41 16.30
N PRO A 88 -8.55 -7.84 17.47
CA PRO A 88 -7.36 -7.01 17.61
C PRO A 88 -6.04 -7.67 17.16
N ASP A 89 -5.91 -8.99 17.36
CA ASP A 89 -4.75 -9.80 16.95
C ASP A 89 -4.69 -10.09 15.44
N GLU A 90 -5.78 -9.83 14.72
CA GLU A 90 -5.87 -10.04 13.28
C GLU A 90 -5.72 -8.74 12.46
N VAL A 91 -5.89 -7.55 13.06
CA VAL A 91 -5.91 -6.25 12.37
C VAL A 91 -4.73 -6.05 11.42
N PHE A 92 -3.50 -6.22 11.90
CA PHE A 92 -2.29 -5.99 11.10
C PHE A 92 -2.02 -7.12 10.10
N ASN A 93 -2.51 -8.32 10.38
CA ASN A 93 -2.39 -9.44 9.47
C ASN A 93 -3.40 -9.30 8.32
N GLN A 94 -4.65 -8.96 8.58
CA GLN A 94 -5.67 -8.85 7.55
C GLN A 94 -5.60 -7.55 6.75
N THR A 95 -5.03 -6.48 7.31
CA THR A 95 -4.67 -5.31 6.53
C THR A 95 -3.45 -5.63 5.66
N ARG A 96 -3.57 -5.45 4.35
CA ARG A 96 -2.54 -5.80 3.37
C ARG A 96 -2.05 -4.58 2.61
N TYR A 97 -0.83 -4.68 2.09
CA TYR A 97 -0.28 -3.72 1.14
C TYR A 97 0.47 -4.41 -0.01
N VAL A 98 0.58 -3.70 -1.13
CA VAL A 98 1.37 -4.05 -2.32
C VAL A 98 2.07 -2.81 -2.81
N LEU A 99 3.32 -2.97 -3.19
CA LEU A 99 4.11 -1.97 -3.89
C LEU A 99 4.49 -2.55 -5.24
N ALA A 100 3.96 -1.98 -6.31
CA ALA A 100 4.31 -2.42 -7.65
C ALA A 100 4.09 -1.33 -8.70
N ASP A 101 4.86 -1.36 -9.78
CA ASP A 101 4.60 -0.56 -10.98
C ASP A 101 3.38 -1.16 -11.72
N ILE A 102 2.21 -0.54 -11.51
CA ILE A 102 0.91 -0.93 -12.06
C ILE A 102 0.67 -0.24 -13.40
N ASN A 103 1.03 1.04 -13.50
CA ASN A 103 0.75 1.84 -14.69
C ASN A 103 1.82 1.66 -15.79
N GLY A 104 2.99 1.14 -15.43
CA GLY A 104 4.13 0.85 -16.30
C GLY A 104 4.97 2.08 -16.65
N ASP A 105 5.00 3.11 -15.81
CA ASP A 105 5.82 4.32 -16.00
C ASP A 105 7.23 4.17 -15.39
N GLY A 106 7.50 3.06 -14.71
CA GLY A 106 8.76 2.77 -14.04
C GLY A 106 8.80 3.23 -12.58
N GLU A 107 7.78 3.94 -12.10
CA GLU A 107 7.59 4.28 -10.70
C GLU A 107 6.58 3.31 -10.07
N GLY A 108 6.72 3.07 -8.76
CA GLY A 108 5.81 2.18 -8.05
C GLY A 108 4.53 2.87 -7.62
N GLU A 109 3.42 2.13 -7.61
CA GLU A 109 2.22 2.49 -6.86
C GLU A 109 2.11 1.74 -5.54
N LEU A 110 1.52 2.39 -4.52
CA LEU A 110 1.09 1.75 -3.29
C LEU A 110 -0.40 1.42 -3.38
N LEU A 111 -0.73 0.14 -3.18
CA LEU A 111 -2.09 -0.31 -2.96
C LEU A 111 -2.19 -0.87 -1.54
N THR A 112 -3.23 -0.49 -0.82
CA THR A 112 -3.61 -1.16 0.43
C THR A 112 -4.97 -1.83 0.26
N GLY A 113 -5.22 -2.86 1.07
CA GLY A 113 -6.40 -3.68 0.91
C GLY A 113 -6.61 -4.69 2.03
N ASP A 114 -7.57 -5.58 1.82
CA ASP A 114 -7.85 -6.72 2.68
C ASP A 114 -7.35 -8.05 2.07
N ALA A 115 -7.50 -9.15 2.82
CA ALA A 115 -7.06 -10.48 2.40
C ALA A 115 -7.83 -10.99 1.16
N GLU A 116 -9.03 -10.48 0.91
CA GLU A 116 -9.90 -10.80 -0.22
C GLU A 116 -9.54 -9.99 -1.48
N GLY A 117 -8.57 -9.08 -1.37
CA GLY A 117 -8.05 -8.28 -2.47
C GLY A 117 -8.92 -7.08 -2.84
N ARG A 118 -9.84 -6.65 -1.96
CA ARG A 118 -10.46 -5.33 -2.11
C ARG A 118 -9.41 -4.28 -1.75
N ILE A 119 -9.30 -3.30 -2.61
CA ILE A 119 -8.40 -2.16 -2.43
C ILE A 119 -9.08 -1.15 -1.50
N THR A 120 -8.44 -0.83 -0.38
CA THR A 120 -8.85 0.24 0.53
C THR A 120 -8.31 1.57 0.05
N ASN A 121 -7.04 1.65 -0.37
CA ASN A 121 -6.46 2.82 -1.03
C ASN A 121 -5.54 2.48 -2.20
N LEU A 122 -5.47 3.40 -3.16
CA LEU A 122 -4.48 3.47 -4.21
C LEU A 122 -3.75 4.83 -4.14
N TYR A 123 -2.44 4.79 -4.09
CA TYR A 123 -1.56 5.95 -4.21
C TYR A 123 -0.63 5.79 -5.41
N THR A 124 -0.37 6.91 -6.08
CA THR A 124 0.61 7.04 -7.17
C THR A 124 1.69 8.03 -6.79
N GLN A 125 2.80 8.05 -7.52
CA GLN A 125 3.85 9.03 -7.31
C GLN A 125 3.67 10.19 -8.28
N GLN A 126 3.59 11.42 -7.77
CA GLN A 126 3.59 12.62 -8.61
C GLN A 126 4.59 13.63 -8.05
N GLY A 127 5.60 13.98 -8.86
CA GLY A 127 6.68 14.87 -8.43
C GLY A 127 7.51 14.31 -7.27
N GLY A 128 7.69 12.99 -7.21
CA GLY A 128 8.45 12.31 -6.14
C GLY A 128 7.71 12.20 -4.80
N ARG A 129 6.41 12.50 -4.77
CA ARG A 129 5.58 12.42 -3.55
C ARG A 129 4.39 11.48 -3.75
N PRO A 130 3.93 10.79 -2.69
CA PRO A 130 2.66 10.08 -2.72
C PRO A 130 1.51 11.03 -3.05
N ARG A 131 0.60 10.55 -3.88
CA ARG A 131 -0.69 11.18 -4.15
C ARG A 131 -1.76 10.12 -4.02
N HIS A 132 -2.71 10.34 -3.12
CA HIS A 132 -3.92 9.53 -3.06
C HIS A 132 -4.75 9.68 -4.33
N VAL A 133 -5.17 8.55 -4.89
CA VAL A 133 -5.93 8.49 -6.14
C VAL A 133 -7.36 8.04 -5.88
N LYS A 134 -7.53 7.00 -5.08
CA LYS A 134 -8.85 6.40 -4.87
C LYS A 134 -8.91 5.57 -3.58
N SER A 135 -10.06 5.63 -2.91
CA SER A 135 -10.43 4.70 -1.84
C SER A 135 -11.52 3.72 -2.29
N GLY A 136 -11.49 2.51 -1.75
CA GLY A 136 -12.53 1.51 -1.92
C GLY A 136 -13.14 1.11 -0.59
N PHE A 137 -14.38 1.53 -0.36
CA PHE A 137 -15.12 1.25 0.86
C PHE A 137 -15.82 -0.10 0.79
N VAL A 138 -16.31 -0.61 1.92
CA VAL A 138 -17.06 -1.89 1.96
C VAL A 138 -18.30 -1.83 1.06
N ARG A 139 -18.96 -0.66 1.00
CA ARG A 139 -20.14 -0.43 0.16
C ARG A 139 -19.81 0.02 -1.25
N ASP A 140 -18.59 0.50 -1.49
CA ASP A 140 -18.09 1.01 -2.76
C ASP A 140 -16.71 0.40 -3.05
N ALA A 141 -16.71 -0.92 -3.25
CA ALA A 141 -15.52 -1.74 -3.36
C ALA A 141 -14.71 -1.43 -4.63
N CYS A 142 -13.40 -1.52 -4.51
CA CYS A 142 -12.45 -1.36 -5.59
C CYS A 142 -11.60 -2.63 -5.74
N TYR A 143 -11.38 -3.10 -6.97
CA TYR A 143 -10.61 -4.31 -7.25
C TYR A 143 -9.68 -4.14 -8.45
N TYR A 144 -8.54 -4.82 -8.41
CA TYR A 144 -7.59 -4.86 -9.51
C TYR A 144 -7.98 -5.91 -10.56
N LEU A 145 -7.92 -5.53 -11.85
CA LEU A 145 -8.26 -6.40 -12.98
C LEU A 145 -7.03 -6.80 -13.83
N GLY A 146 -5.82 -6.46 -13.40
CA GLY A 146 -4.59 -6.71 -14.15
C GLY A 146 -4.21 -5.59 -15.13
N GLY A 147 -2.90 -5.48 -15.40
CA GLY A 147 -2.33 -4.37 -16.16
C GLY A 147 -2.49 -3.06 -15.38
N ASN A 148 -3.04 -2.03 -16.00
CA ASN A 148 -3.35 -0.76 -15.33
C ASN A 148 -4.85 -0.61 -15.01
N ARG A 149 -5.62 -1.70 -15.01
CA ARG A 149 -7.10 -1.65 -14.99
C ARG A 149 -7.70 -2.04 -13.65
N PHE A 150 -8.84 -1.43 -13.37
CA PHE A 150 -9.54 -1.54 -12.11
C PHE A 150 -11.05 -1.60 -12.32
N LEU A 151 -11.70 -2.20 -11.33
CA LEU A 151 -13.13 -2.26 -11.16
C LEU A 151 -13.50 -1.45 -9.92
N SER A 152 -14.53 -0.61 -10.01
CA SER A 152 -15.24 -0.13 -8.83
C SER A 152 -16.71 -0.51 -8.90
N THR A 153 -17.24 -0.99 -7.78
CA THR A 153 -18.63 -1.42 -7.67
C THR A 153 -19.21 -0.81 -6.41
N GLY A 154 -20.43 -0.31 -6.43
CA GLY A 154 -20.97 0.31 -5.23
C GLY A 154 -22.43 0.67 -5.29
N SER A 155 -22.86 1.49 -4.32
CA SER A 155 -24.23 1.96 -4.24
C SER A 155 -24.30 3.43 -3.84
N THR A 156 -24.87 4.27 -4.71
CA THR A 156 -25.12 5.70 -4.46
C THR A 156 -26.39 5.98 -3.65
N GLY A 157 -26.86 4.99 -2.88
CA GLY A 157 -28.03 5.08 -2.01
C GLY A 157 -29.12 4.06 -2.35
N GLY A 158 -29.73 3.49 -1.30
CA GLY A 158 -30.90 2.61 -1.34
C GLY A 158 -30.85 1.50 -2.39
N ARG A 159 -31.39 1.80 -3.59
CA ARG A 159 -31.58 0.87 -4.71
C ARG A 159 -30.60 1.10 -5.87
N ASN A 160 -29.79 2.15 -5.83
CA ASN A 160 -28.94 2.51 -6.96
C ASN A 160 -27.62 1.73 -6.89
N MET A 161 -27.29 1.03 -7.97
CA MET A 161 -26.03 0.32 -8.15
C MET A 161 -25.13 1.13 -9.06
N VAL A 162 -23.82 1.08 -8.80
CA VAL A 162 -22.78 1.67 -9.62
C VAL A 162 -21.75 0.60 -10.00
N LEU A 163 -21.33 0.60 -11.25
CA LEU A 163 -20.25 -0.22 -11.78
C LEU A 163 -19.37 0.66 -12.67
N SER A 164 -18.09 0.79 -12.35
CA SER A 164 -17.14 1.50 -13.20
C SER A 164 -15.91 0.65 -13.52
N LEU A 165 -15.49 0.74 -14.77
CA LEU A 165 -14.22 0.25 -15.26
C LEU A 165 -13.36 1.45 -15.56
N TRP A 166 -12.12 1.40 -15.09
CA TRP A 166 -11.19 2.50 -15.25
C TRP A 166 -9.77 1.96 -15.29
N HIS A 167 -8.86 2.80 -15.77
CA HIS A 167 -7.44 2.49 -15.76
C HIS A 167 -6.63 3.65 -15.21
N LEU A 168 -5.40 3.35 -14.82
CA LEU A 168 -4.41 4.33 -14.45
C LEU A 168 -3.60 4.72 -15.68
N ASP A 169 -3.55 6.00 -16.01
CA ASP A 169 -2.68 6.49 -17.09
C ASP A 169 -1.20 6.55 -16.63
N LYS A 170 -0.31 6.90 -17.58
CA LYS A 170 1.15 7.00 -17.34
C LYS A 170 1.56 8.16 -16.44
N GLN A 171 0.61 8.96 -15.96
CA GLN A 171 0.83 10.05 -15.03
C GLN A 171 0.25 9.70 -13.64
N GLY A 172 -0.22 8.47 -13.45
CA GLY A 172 -0.89 8.07 -12.22
C GLY A 172 -2.28 8.67 -12.04
N SER A 173 -2.93 9.12 -13.12
CA SER A 173 -4.30 9.67 -13.04
C SER A 173 -5.33 8.60 -13.44
N PRO A 174 -6.47 8.52 -12.72
CA PRO A 174 -7.51 7.55 -13.04
C PRO A 174 -8.34 8.03 -14.24
N VAL A 175 -8.50 7.17 -15.23
CA VAL A 175 -9.27 7.42 -16.45
C VAL A 175 -10.45 6.44 -16.50
N CYS A 176 -11.68 6.96 -16.52
CA CYS A 176 -12.87 6.13 -16.59
C CYS A 176 -13.11 5.64 -18.03
N ASP A 177 -13.07 4.32 -18.21
CA ASP A 177 -13.36 3.68 -19.50
C ASP A 177 -14.87 3.53 -19.72
N GLN A 178 -15.55 3.04 -18.68
CA GLN A 178 -16.99 2.79 -18.70
C GLN A 178 -17.57 3.00 -17.31
N TYR A 179 -18.73 3.63 -17.25
CA TYR A 179 -19.49 3.85 -16.03
C TYR A 179 -20.94 3.47 -16.26
N TYR A 180 -21.45 2.57 -15.42
CA TYR A 180 -22.84 2.17 -15.40
C TYR A 180 -23.45 2.52 -14.05
N TYR A 181 -24.70 2.97 -14.07
CA TYR A 181 -25.46 3.18 -12.85
C TYR A 181 -26.94 2.89 -13.07
N THR A 182 -27.62 2.51 -11.99
CA THR A 182 -29.09 2.42 -12.01
C THR A 182 -29.72 3.69 -11.49
N ARG A 183 -30.86 4.06 -12.08
CA ARG A 183 -31.72 5.15 -11.63
C ARG A 183 -33.19 4.71 -11.80
N GLU A 184 -34.05 5.25 -10.96
CA GLU A 184 -35.50 5.11 -11.12
C GLU A 184 -35.96 5.67 -12.48
N ALA A 185 -36.86 4.95 -13.16
CA ALA A 185 -37.44 5.42 -14.40
C ALA A 185 -38.33 6.63 -14.12
N GLU A 186 -38.22 7.70 -14.94
CA GLU A 186 -39.03 8.90 -14.74
C GLU A 186 -40.54 8.64 -14.86
N ALA A 187 -40.93 7.72 -15.75
CA ALA A 187 -42.33 7.35 -15.96
C ALA A 187 -42.87 6.33 -14.93
N ASP A 188 -41.99 5.62 -14.22
CA ASP A 188 -42.36 4.61 -13.22
C ASP A 188 -41.24 4.46 -12.18
N PRO A 189 -41.30 5.22 -11.06
CA PRO A 189 -40.27 5.17 -10.02
C PRO A 189 -40.15 3.83 -9.28
N ALA A 190 -41.11 2.92 -9.47
CA ALA A 190 -40.99 1.54 -8.97
C ALA A 190 -40.00 0.72 -9.80
N ARG A 191 -39.76 1.12 -11.06
CA ARG A 191 -38.86 0.45 -12.00
C ARG A 191 -37.49 1.13 -12.05
N GLN A 192 -36.44 0.33 -12.08
CA GLN A 192 -35.07 0.80 -12.28
C GLN A 192 -34.63 0.62 -13.74
N GLU A 193 -33.84 1.57 -14.22
CA GLU A 193 -33.22 1.58 -15.53
C GLU A 193 -31.71 1.74 -15.41
N VAL A 194 -30.98 1.16 -16.36
CA VAL A 194 -29.53 1.26 -16.42
C VAL A 194 -29.12 2.37 -17.37
N TYR A 195 -28.14 3.16 -16.95
CA TYR A 195 -27.51 4.21 -17.74
C TYR A 195 -26.02 3.93 -17.87
N VAL A 196 -25.43 4.36 -18.99
CA VAL A 196 -24.01 4.20 -19.31
C VAL A 196 -23.39 5.54 -19.71
N GLY A 197 -22.18 5.80 -19.24
CA GLY A 197 -21.38 6.97 -19.58
C GLY A 197 -19.88 6.70 -19.42
N THR A 198 -19.08 7.76 -19.52
CA THR A 198 -17.62 7.72 -19.39
C THR A 198 -17.11 8.69 -18.32
N ASP A 199 -17.99 9.37 -17.59
CA ASP A 199 -17.60 10.28 -16.51
C ASP A 199 -18.60 10.17 -15.33
N PRO A 200 -18.17 9.60 -14.19
CA PRO A 200 -19.01 9.48 -12.99
C PRO A 200 -19.33 10.84 -12.35
N ASN A 201 -18.54 11.90 -12.62
CA ASN A 201 -18.69 13.20 -11.97
C ASN A 201 -19.72 14.12 -12.63
N THR A 202 -20.22 13.76 -13.82
CA THR A 202 -21.21 14.59 -14.55
C THR A 202 -22.64 14.45 -14.04
N GLY A 203 -22.87 13.70 -12.95
CA GLY A 203 -24.22 13.46 -12.40
C GLY A 203 -25.17 12.81 -13.40
N GLY A 204 -24.63 12.13 -14.42
CA GLY A 204 -25.43 11.51 -15.49
C GLY A 204 -25.84 12.46 -16.62
N ALA A 205 -25.42 13.73 -16.62
CA ALA A 205 -25.78 14.68 -17.68
C ALA A 205 -25.32 14.23 -19.08
N ALA A 206 -24.22 13.48 -19.16
CA ALA A 206 -23.71 12.88 -20.40
C ALA A 206 -24.09 11.40 -20.57
N ALA A 207 -24.84 10.81 -19.63
CA ALA A 207 -25.15 9.40 -19.64
C ALA A 207 -26.32 9.07 -20.57
N LYS A 208 -26.21 7.93 -21.24
CA LYS A 208 -27.24 7.41 -22.14
C LYS A 208 -27.90 6.21 -21.51
N LYS A 209 -29.19 6.04 -21.77
CA LYS A 209 -29.88 4.81 -21.38
C LYS A 209 -29.19 3.60 -22.02
N SER A 210 -28.85 2.63 -21.20
CA SER A 210 -28.23 1.38 -21.62
C SER A 210 -29.29 0.41 -22.15
N THR A 211 -28.85 -0.59 -22.91
CA THR A 211 -29.68 -1.75 -23.27
C THR A 211 -29.72 -2.81 -22.16
N TYR A 212 -28.83 -2.72 -21.17
CA TYR A 212 -28.82 -3.64 -20.03
C TYR A 212 -30.04 -3.44 -19.13
N THR A 213 -30.59 -4.55 -18.67
CA THR A 213 -31.46 -4.62 -17.50
C THR A 213 -30.63 -4.56 -16.21
N VAL A 214 -31.30 -4.34 -15.06
CA VAL A 214 -30.64 -4.36 -13.75
C VAL A 214 -30.01 -5.74 -13.46
N GLY A 215 -30.70 -6.82 -13.84
CA GLY A 215 -30.18 -8.19 -13.69
C GLY A 215 -28.90 -8.40 -14.50
N GLU A 216 -28.91 -8.02 -15.78
CA GLU A 216 -27.73 -8.15 -16.65
C GLU A 216 -26.57 -7.27 -16.18
N LEU A 217 -26.84 -6.09 -15.59
CA LEU A 217 -25.78 -5.27 -15.00
C LEU A 217 -25.17 -5.94 -13.76
N ASN A 218 -25.97 -6.63 -12.95
CA ASN A 218 -25.45 -7.40 -11.82
C ASN A 218 -24.65 -8.63 -12.29
N ASP A 219 -25.08 -9.30 -13.36
CA ASP A 219 -24.32 -10.40 -13.97
C ASP A 219 -22.97 -9.88 -14.52
N LEU A 220 -22.97 -8.70 -15.15
CA LEU A 220 -21.75 -8.04 -15.62
C LEU A 220 -20.80 -7.70 -14.47
N ARG A 221 -21.33 -7.19 -13.35
CA ARG A 221 -20.56 -6.96 -12.12
C ARG A 221 -19.87 -8.25 -11.66
N GLN A 222 -20.64 -9.32 -11.49
CA GLN A 222 -20.12 -10.63 -11.07
C GLN A 222 -19.07 -11.17 -12.05
N GLN A 223 -19.28 -10.96 -13.36
CA GLN A 223 -18.31 -11.36 -14.37
C GLN A 223 -16.96 -10.66 -14.21
N TYR A 224 -16.94 -9.35 -13.93
CA TYR A 224 -15.69 -8.62 -13.70
C TYR A 224 -15.07 -8.94 -12.34
N GLU A 225 -15.87 -9.14 -11.30
CA GLU A 225 -15.39 -9.62 -10.01
C GLU A 225 -14.76 -11.02 -10.12
N GLY A 226 -15.27 -11.88 -10.98
CA GLY A 226 -14.66 -13.18 -11.29
C GLY A 226 -13.35 -13.08 -12.09
N LYS A 227 -13.01 -11.90 -12.63
CA LYS A 227 -11.77 -11.62 -13.38
C LYS A 227 -10.73 -10.85 -12.55
N ARG A 228 -10.96 -10.69 -11.25
CA ARG A 228 -10.00 -10.05 -10.34
C ARG A 228 -8.63 -10.71 -10.48
N PHE A 229 -7.60 -9.90 -10.59
CA PHE A 229 -6.23 -10.38 -10.59
C PHE A 229 -5.69 -10.34 -9.17
N SER A 230 -5.10 -11.44 -8.71
CA SER A 230 -4.49 -11.51 -7.38
C SER A 230 -3.14 -10.78 -7.41
N LEU A 231 -3.01 -9.78 -6.55
CA LEU A 231 -1.74 -9.10 -6.32
C LEU A 231 -0.92 -9.84 -5.25
N PRO A 232 0.41 -9.69 -5.24
CA PRO A 232 1.28 -10.29 -4.23
C PRO A 232 1.20 -9.53 -2.89
N TRP A 233 0.01 -9.58 -2.26
CA TRP A 233 -0.30 -8.89 -1.01
C TRP A 233 0.62 -9.31 0.14
N ARG A 234 1.12 -8.32 0.87
CA ARG A 234 1.89 -8.52 2.10
C ARG A 234 1.06 -8.07 3.32
N PRO A 235 1.07 -8.82 4.44
CA PRO A 235 0.56 -8.31 5.71
C PRO A 235 1.19 -6.96 6.05
N LEU A 236 0.39 -6.01 6.55
CA LEU A 236 0.92 -4.78 7.13
C LEU A 236 1.77 -5.07 8.38
N ALA A 237 1.52 -6.20 9.06
CA ALA A 237 2.39 -6.72 10.11
C ALA A 237 3.85 -6.95 9.65
N ASP A 238 4.10 -7.19 8.36
CA ASP A 238 5.46 -7.37 7.84
C ASP A 238 6.14 -6.01 7.55
N PHE A 239 5.35 -4.94 7.41
CA PHE A 239 5.89 -3.62 7.19
C PHE A 239 6.59 -3.12 8.45
N GLY A 240 7.88 -2.79 8.32
CA GLY A 240 8.67 -2.35 9.46
C GLY A 240 9.20 -3.47 10.36
N ASN A 241 8.99 -4.76 10.06
CA ASN A 241 9.63 -5.88 10.77
C ASN A 241 10.89 -6.43 10.07
N GLN A 242 11.45 -5.66 9.14
CA GLN A 242 12.71 -5.98 8.49
C GLN A 242 13.88 -5.65 9.45
N PRO A 243 14.90 -6.52 9.55
CA PRO A 243 16.07 -6.27 10.40
C PRO A 243 16.85 -5.07 9.87
N VAL A 244 17.27 -4.17 10.74
CA VAL A 244 18.11 -3.02 10.39
C VAL A 244 19.48 -3.50 9.92
N GLU A 245 20.02 -2.89 8.86
CA GLU A 245 21.38 -3.18 8.41
C GLU A 245 22.34 -2.11 8.95
N ILE A 246 23.35 -2.55 9.69
CA ILE A 246 24.40 -1.69 10.24
C ILE A 246 25.73 -2.14 9.67
N THR A 247 26.41 -1.23 8.97
CA THR A 247 27.74 -1.47 8.41
C THR A 247 28.76 -0.56 9.07
N PHE A 248 29.92 -1.13 9.38
CA PHE A 248 31.06 -0.41 9.94
C PHE A 248 32.20 -0.35 8.91
N PHE A 249 32.71 0.85 8.67
CA PHE A 249 33.88 1.07 7.83
C PHE A 249 35.08 1.45 8.69
N ASN A 250 36.17 0.68 8.62
CA ASN A 250 37.44 1.08 9.20
C ASN A 250 38.12 2.08 8.24
N LEU A 251 38.33 3.31 8.72
CA LEU A 251 38.95 4.39 7.94
C LEU A 251 40.47 4.49 8.17
N GLY A 252 41.05 3.58 8.95
CA GLY A 252 42.46 3.56 9.35
C GLY A 252 42.70 4.23 10.71
N GLY A 253 43.65 3.71 11.48
CA GLY A 253 43.94 4.18 12.84
C GLY A 253 42.83 3.81 13.83
N ALA A 254 42.45 4.74 14.72
CA ALA A 254 41.35 4.57 15.69
C ALA A 254 40.00 5.11 15.19
N LYS A 255 39.87 5.42 13.89
CA LYS A 255 38.67 6.01 13.30
C LYS A 255 37.81 4.94 12.62
N VAL A 256 36.54 4.90 12.99
CA VAL A 256 35.51 4.06 12.39
C VAL A 256 34.38 4.98 11.91
N GLN A 257 33.79 4.67 10.76
CA GLN A 257 32.56 5.29 10.30
C GLN A 257 31.42 4.29 10.41
N LEU A 258 30.32 4.73 10.99
CA LEU A 258 29.06 3.99 11.04
C LEU A 258 28.22 4.38 9.83
N GLU A 259 27.72 3.36 9.13
CA GLU A 259 26.59 3.51 8.21
C GLU A 259 25.42 2.70 8.74
N TYR A 260 24.38 3.40 9.14
CA TYR A 260 23.09 2.80 9.42
C TYR A 260 22.26 2.87 8.14
N THR A 261 21.83 1.74 7.60
CA THR A 261 20.89 1.72 6.48
C THR A 261 19.53 1.25 6.98
N ALA A 262 18.56 2.15 6.90
CA ALA A 262 17.22 1.87 7.34
C ALA A 262 16.60 0.83 6.39
N THR A 263 16.35 -0.38 6.87
CA THR A 263 15.59 -1.41 6.12
C THR A 263 14.09 -1.29 6.36
N ARG A 264 13.68 -0.29 7.16
CA ARG A 264 12.32 0.12 7.50
C ARG A 264 12.25 1.64 7.64
N TYR A 265 11.06 2.21 7.75
CA TYR A 265 10.92 3.55 8.30
C TYR A 265 11.45 3.57 9.72
N VAL A 266 12.15 4.64 10.07
CA VAL A 266 12.65 4.85 11.42
C VAL A 266 12.24 6.26 11.81
N LYS A 267 11.39 6.36 12.81
CA LYS A 267 10.92 7.65 13.31
C LYS A 267 11.79 8.09 14.48
N ASP A 268 12.01 9.40 14.58
CA ASP A 268 12.76 10.00 15.68
C ASP A 268 14.12 9.28 15.86
N PHE A 269 14.91 9.18 14.78
CA PHE A 269 16.26 8.60 14.84
C PHE A 269 17.21 9.60 15.51
N HIS A 270 17.89 9.13 16.55
CA HIS A 270 18.79 9.94 17.37
C HIS A 270 20.11 9.20 17.53
N VAL A 271 21.21 9.91 17.34
CA VAL A 271 22.54 9.42 17.70
C VAL A 271 22.82 9.84 19.12
N VAL A 272 23.12 8.88 19.99
CA VAL A 272 23.31 9.14 21.41
C VAL A 272 24.69 8.72 21.88
N GLN A 273 25.23 9.48 22.81
CA GLN A 273 26.38 9.09 23.60
C GLN A 273 25.91 8.85 25.02
N VAL A 274 26.22 7.68 25.59
CA VAL A 274 25.88 7.36 26.98
C VAL A 274 27.14 7.02 27.77
N GLU A 275 27.07 7.25 29.07
CA GLU A 275 28.10 6.82 30.01
C GLU A 275 27.55 5.88 31.08
N ALA A 276 28.32 4.87 31.44
CA ALA A 276 28.05 3.98 32.56
C ALA A 276 28.51 4.64 33.86
N VAL A 277 27.55 4.91 34.75
CA VAL A 277 27.79 5.50 36.07
C VAL A 277 27.65 4.39 37.11
N PRO A 278 28.62 4.22 38.04
CA PRO A 278 28.49 3.26 39.13
C PRO A 278 27.24 3.51 39.98
N ASP A 279 26.51 2.45 40.30
CA ASP A 279 25.30 2.49 41.13
C ASP A 279 25.19 1.24 42.01
N GLY A 280 25.60 1.35 43.28
CA GLY A 280 25.30 0.35 44.30
C GLY A 280 25.73 -1.10 43.99
N GLY A 281 26.82 -1.31 43.24
CA GLY A 281 27.29 -2.64 42.79
C GLY A 281 26.84 -3.02 41.37
N SER A 282 26.13 -2.14 40.69
CA SER A 282 25.75 -2.20 39.28
C SER A 282 26.23 -0.94 38.54
N PHE A 283 25.89 -0.83 37.26
CA PHE A 283 26.09 0.38 36.47
C PHE A 283 24.74 0.84 35.93
N ARG A 284 24.49 2.15 35.97
CA ARG A 284 23.37 2.79 35.29
C ARG A 284 23.87 3.60 34.10
N GLN A 285 23.11 3.63 33.01
CA GLN A 285 23.45 4.45 31.85
C GLN A 285 22.96 5.89 32.07
N ARG A 286 23.81 6.88 31.79
CA ARG A 286 23.46 8.31 31.77
C ARG A 286 23.69 8.83 30.36
N LEU A 287 22.67 9.47 29.79
CA LEU A 287 22.75 10.15 28.50
C LEU A 287 23.71 11.35 28.62
N VAL A 288 24.76 11.35 27.81
CA VAL A 288 25.77 12.41 27.72
C VAL A 288 25.43 13.36 26.59
N GLN A 289 25.08 12.80 25.44
CA GLN A 289 24.75 13.55 24.24
C GLN A 289 23.57 12.90 23.53
N ASP A 290 22.69 13.74 23.01
CA ASP A 290 21.57 13.34 22.19
C ASP A 290 21.54 14.25 20.95
N LEU A 291 21.74 13.64 19.78
CA LEU A 291 21.77 14.32 18.50
C LEU A 291 20.59 13.83 17.65
N PRO A 292 19.52 14.63 17.52
CA PRO A 292 18.42 14.29 16.64
C PRO A 292 18.91 14.29 15.19
N ALA A 293 18.71 13.17 14.51
CA ALA A 293 19.04 12.99 13.10
C ALA A 293 17.77 12.92 12.22
N GLY A 294 16.59 13.03 12.83
CA GLY A 294 15.30 13.09 12.13
C GLY A 294 14.75 11.71 11.80
N ASP A 295 13.83 11.64 10.86
CA ASP A 295 13.30 10.36 10.39
C ASP A 295 14.20 9.80 9.29
N LEU A 296 14.35 8.47 9.23
CA LEU A 296 15.04 7.79 8.14
C LEU A 296 14.03 7.01 7.30
N ALA A 297 13.97 7.36 6.01
CA ALA A 297 13.16 6.64 5.03
C ALA A 297 13.77 5.28 4.67
N LEU A 298 12.99 4.41 4.02
CA LEU A 298 13.50 3.11 3.59
C LEU A 298 14.70 3.25 2.64
N ALA A 299 15.76 2.49 2.92
CA ALA A 299 17.05 2.48 2.23
C ALA A 299 17.81 3.81 2.31
N GLU A 300 17.35 4.75 3.13
CA GLU A 300 18.15 5.90 3.51
C GLU A 300 19.26 5.46 4.47
N SER A 301 20.44 6.01 4.24
CA SER A 301 21.61 5.71 5.05
C SER A 301 21.99 6.93 5.88
N PHE A 302 22.00 6.76 7.19
CA PHE A 302 22.67 7.69 8.09
C PHE A 302 24.16 7.34 8.15
N ARG A 303 25.02 8.32 7.88
CA ARG A 303 26.46 8.19 8.01
C ARG A 303 26.94 9.12 9.11
N GLY A 304 27.52 8.53 10.14
CA GLY A 304 28.09 9.26 11.27
C GLY A 304 29.49 8.77 11.59
N GLU A 305 30.34 9.68 12.05
CA GLU A 305 31.51 9.28 12.84
C GLU A 305 31.01 9.07 14.28
N PRO A 306 30.99 7.83 14.81
CA PRO A 306 30.85 7.65 16.25
C PRO A 306 31.91 8.51 16.96
N CYS A 307 31.54 9.16 18.07
CA CYS A 307 32.46 9.93 18.89
C CYS A 307 33.41 8.96 19.62
N VAL A 308 34.36 8.38 18.87
CA VAL A 308 35.37 7.45 19.37
C VAL A 308 36.38 8.24 20.20
N ASN A 309 36.04 8.49 21.45
CA ASN A 309 36.98 9.06 22.41
C ASN A 309 38.07 8.02 22.67
N GLY A 310 39.20 8.15 21.97
CA GLY A 310 40.42 7.35 22.14
C GLY A 310 41.09 7.46 23.52
N ALA A 311 40.40 7.98 24.53
CA ALA A 311 40.80 7.92 25.92
C ALA A 311 40.03 6.80 26.60
N ARG A 312 40.76 5.90 27.28
CA ARG A 312 40.27 4.77 28.10
C ARG A 312 39.39 5.22 29.30
N SER A 313 38.35 6.02 29.06
CA SER A 313 37.18 6.04 29.92
C SER A 313 36.52 4.68 29.74
N GLN A 314 36.59 3.82 30.75
CA GLN A 314 36.00 2.48 30.71
C GLN A 314 34.46 2.49 30.58
N PHE A 315 33.84 3.65 30.36
CA PHE A 315 32.42 3.85 30.59
C PHE A 315 31.70 4.68 29.53
N LEU A 316 32.33 5.17 28.45
CA LEU A 316 31.59 5.85 27.36
C LEU A 316 31.29 4.86 26.23
N THR A 317 30.01 4.73 25.85
CA THR A 317 29.57 3.92 24.71
C THR A 317 28.69 4.76 23.79
N ASP A 318 28.96 4.65 22.49
CA ASP A 318 28.11 5.26 21.47
C ASP A 318 26.92 4.33 21.18
N GLY A 319 25.83 4.92 20.70
CA GLY A 319 24.66 4.18 20.29
C GLY A 319 23.71 5.05 19.48
N PHE A 320 22.55 4.49 19.16
CA PHE A 320 21.45 5.27 18.60
C PHE A 320 20.14 4.79 19.19
N THR A 321 19.19 5.71 19.31
CA THR A 321 17.81 5.39 19.67
C THR A 321 16.89 5.70 18.50
N TYR A 322 15.81 4.94 18.40
CA TYR A 322 14.77 5.22 17.42
C TYR A 322 13.43 4.66 17.86
N ARG A 323 12.36 5.15 17.23
CA ARG A 323 11.04 4.55 17.34
C ARG A 323 10.79 3.63 16.17
N ASP A 324 10.39 2.40 16.47
CA ASP A 324 9.88 1.51 15.44
C ASP A 324 8.46 1.90 15.01
N HIS A 325 7.94 1.13 14.06
CA HIS A 325 6.60 1.30 13.54
C HIS A 325 5.47 1.12 14.56
N THR A 326 5.73 0.48 15.71
CA THR A 326 4.77 0.37 16.83
C THR A 326 4.87 1.55 17.80
N GLY A 327 5.75 2.53 17.52
CA GLY A 327 6.04 3.66 18.39
C GLY A 327 6.95 3.31 19.57
N ARG A 328 7.44 2.06 19.66
CA ARG A 328 8.31 1.59 20.72
C ARG A 328 9.71 2.11 20.52
N GLN A 329 10.33 2.54 21.62
CA GLN A 329 11.69 3.03 21.62
C GLN A 329 12.68 1.87 21.73
N HIS A 330 13.64 1.86 20.83
CA HIS A 330 14.76 0.92 20.80
C HIS A 330 16.05 1.67 21.06
N TYR A 331 17.00 0.98 21.70
CA TYR A 331 18.36 1.46 21.87
C TYR A 331 19.34 0.42 21.34
N TYR A 332 20.16 0.82 20.37
CA TYR A 332 21.33 0.05 19.99
C TYR A 332 22.54 0.63 20.67
N GLN A 333 23.22 -0.22 21.44
CA GLN A 333 24.49 0.10 22.09
C GLN A 333 25.64 -0.55 21.34
N PHE A 334 26.75 0.18 21.20
CA PHE A 334 28.00 -0.35 20.69
C PHE A 334 29.00 -0.54 21.84
N HIS A 335 29.61 -1.72 21.91
CA HIS A 335 30.62 -2.09 22.89
C HIS A 335 31.94 -2.45 22.21
N TYR A 336 33.07 -2.01 22.77
CA TYR A 336 34.38 -2.51 22.37
C TYR A 336 34.73 -3.77 23.15
N SER A 337 35.02 -4.85 22.45
CA SER A 337 35.74 -5.99 23.01
C SER A 337 37.15 -5.55 23.36
N GLY A 338 37.44 -5.44 24.66
CA GLY A 338 38.76 -5.05 25.14
C GLY A 338 39.89 -6.05 24.80
N ALA A 339 39.57 -7.24 24.29
CA ALA A 339 40.52 -8.30 23.99
C ALA A 339 41.14 -8.20 22.58
N ASP A 340 40.35 -7.77 21.59
CA ASP A 340 40.75 -7.71 20.18
C ASP A 340 40.41 -6.37 19.51
N GLY A 341 39.76 -5.45 20.22
CA GLY A 341 39.33 -4.16 19.69
C GLY A 341 38.13 -4.27 18.75
N SER A 342 37.47 -5.43 18.66
CA SER A 342 36.26 -5.58 17.87
C SER A 342 35.11 -4.77 18.47
N LEU A 343 34.23 -4.26 17.60
CA LEU A 343 33.02 -3.54 17.99
C LEU A 343 31.85 -4.51 17.95
N ILE A 344 31.15 -4.67 19.07
CA ILE A 344 29.99 -5.54 19.25
C ILE A 344 28.78 -4.65 19.45
N GLY A 345 27.77 -4.81 18.59
CA GLY A 345 26.48 -4.13 18.75
C GLY A 345 25.47 -5.02 19.47
N SER A 346 24.67 -4.43 20.35
CA SER A 346 23.50 -5.07 20.95
C SER A 346 22.30 -4.13 20.91
N GLU A 347 21.14 -4.66 20.56
CA GLU A 347 19.86 -3.95 20.70
C GLU A 347 19.23 -4.30 22.03
N GLU A 348 18.87 -3.29 22.80
CA GLU A 348 18.02 -3.40 23.96
C GLU A 348 16.69 -2.69 23.69
N GLN A 349 15.60 -3.38 24.03
CA GLN A 349 14.30 -2.73 24.15
C GLN A 349 14.33 -1.89 25.43
N ILE A 350 14.05 -0.60 25.31
CA ILE A 350 13.99 0.27 26.47
C ILE A 350 12.57 0.15 27.08
N PRO A 351 12.42 -0.39 28.31
CA PRO A 351 11.12 -0.60 28.93
C PRO A 351 10.74 0.63 29.74
N TRP A 352 10.35 1.73 29.09
CA TRP A 352 9.63 2.80 29.80
C TRP A 352 8.33 3.12 29.07
#